data_AF-A0ABD1G8I1-F1
#
_entry.id   AF-A0ABD1G8I1-F1
#
_cell.length_a   1.000
_cell.length_b   1.000
_cell.length_c   1.000
_cell.angle_alpha   90.00
_cell.angle_beta   90.00
_cell.angle_gamma   90.00
#
_symmetry.space_group_name_H-M   'P 1'
#
loop_
_entity.id
_entity.type
_entity.pdbx_description
1 polymer ?
#
loop_
_entity_poly.entity_id
_entity_poly.type
_entity_poly.pdbx_seq_one_letter_code
_entity_poly.pdbx_strand_id
1 'polypeptide(L)'
;MTGTTGTLDYMAPEVLDGKSYNRKCDVYSFGVCLWVYCFDVPYLDLDFAEILTAVVKQNLRPKIPHCCPSSFASIMNRCWDANPNK
;
A
#
# COMPACT_ATOMS: atom_id res chain seq x y z
N MET A 1 -10.99 13.44 -9.57
CA MET A 1 -9.84 14.19 -9.05
C MET A 1 -9.84 14.08 -7.53
N THR A 2 -9.09 13.12 -6.98
CA THR A 2 -8.90 12.88 -5.54
C THR A 2 -7.43 12.56 -5.21
N GLY A 3 -6.52 12.65 -6.19
CA GLY A 3 -5.12 12.22 -6.08
C GLY A 3 -4.24 13.05 -5.13
N THR A 4 -4.80 14.01 -4.39
CA THR A 4 -4.10 14.86 -3.42
C THR A 4 -4.78 14.92 -2.05
N THR A 5 -5.88 14.20 -1.84
CA THR A 5 -6.64 14.21 -0.58
C THR A 5 -6.64 12.84 0.09
N GLY A 6 -5.57 12.55 0.83
CA GLY A 6 -5.45 11.41 1.75
C GLY A 6 -4.01 11.25 2.27
N THR A 7 -3.81 10.39 3.26
CA THR A 7 -2.46 10.06 3.75
C THR A 7 -1.76 9.18 2.72
N LEU A 8 -0.76 9.74 2.06
CA LEU A 8 -0.09 9.20 0.86
C LEU A 8 0.38 7.76 1.04
N ASP A 9 0.87 7.45 2.24
CA ASP A 9 1.47 6.15 2.56
C ASP A 9 0.47 4.98 2.48
N TYR A 10 -0.83 5.27 2.54
CA TYR A 10 -1.92 4.30 2.55
C TYR A 10 -2.60 4.17 1.18
N MET A 11 -2.26 5.03 0.22
CA MET A 11 -2.95 5.07 -1.06
C MET A 11 -2.51 3.93 -1.98
N ALA A 12 -3.49 3.34 -2.65
CA ALA A 12 -3.24 2.36 -3.70
C ALA A 12 -2.53 2.99 -4.91
N PRO A 13 -1.70 2.25 -5.65
CA PRO A 13 -0.95 2.76 -6.79
C PRO A 13 -1.86 3.41 -7.86
N GLU A 14 -3.04 2.86 -8.10
CA GLU A 14 -4.01 3.41 -9.05
C GLU A 14 -4.61 4.75 -8.61
N VAL A 15 -4.70 4.98 -7.29
CA VAL A 15 -5.17 6.25 -6.71
C VAL A 15 -4.07 7.30 -6.80
N LEU A 16 -2.82 6.92 -6.48
CA LEU A 16 -1.63 7.78 -6.61
C LEU A 16 -1.40 8.22 -8.07
N ASP A 17 -1.65 7.31 -9.03
CA ASP A 17 -1.51 7.58 -10.46
C ASP A 17 -2.73 8.31 -11.06
N GLY A 18 -3.72 8.66 -10.23
CA GLY A 18 -4.92 9.39 -10.66
C GLY A 18 -5.81 8.63 -11.66
N LYS A 19 -5.64 7.30 -11.76
CA LYS A 19 -6.39 6.44 -12.66
C LYS A 19 -7.80 6.16 -12.13
N SER A 20 -8.65 5.57 -12.96
CA SER A 20 -9.92 5.02 -12.52
C SER A 20 -9.67 3.90 -11.50
N TYR A 21 -10.17 4.07 -10.28
CA TYR A 21 -10.07 3.10 -9.19
C TYR A 21 -11.46 2.58 -8.79
N ASN A 22 -11.47 1.47 -8.06
CA ASN A 22 -12.69 0.85 -7.52
C ASN A 22 -12.45 0.51 -6.04
N ARG A 23 -13.39 -0.23 -5.40
CA ARG A 23 -13.28 -0.64 -3.98
C ARG A 23 -12.01 -1.45 -3.63
N LYS A 24 -11.23 -1.90 -4.60
CA LYS A 24 -9.94 -2.59 -4.37
C LYS A 24 -8.88 -1.64 -3.81
N CYS A 25 -8.99 -0.33 -4.06
CA CYS A 25 -8.11 0.64 -3.41
C CYS A 25 -8.25 0.59 -1.88
N ASP A 26 -9.46 0.36 -1.37
CA ASP A 26 -9.71 0.22 0.07
C ASP A 26 -9.09 -1.07 0.63
N VAL A 27 -9.03 -2.14 -0.18
CA VAL A 27 -8.36 -3.39 0.20
C VAL A 27 -6.85 -3.20 0.32
N TYR A 28 -6.26 -2.43 -0.59
CA TYR A 28 -4.85 -2.04 -0.50
C TYR A 28 -4.60 -1.23 0.77
N SER A 29 -5.39 -0.18 1.01
CA SER A 29 -5.27 0.65 2.21
C SER A 29 -5.44 -0.15 3.49
N PHE A 30 -6.34 -1.14 3.51
CA PHE A 30 -6.49 -2.07 4.63
C PHE A 30 -5.21 -2.89 4.87
N GLY A 31 -4.55 -3.37 3.82
CA GLY A 31 -3.26 -4.07 3.94
C GLY A 31 -2.18 -3.20 4.58
N VAL A 32 -2.09 -1.92 4.16
CA VAL A 32 -1.16 -0.95 4.75
C VAL A 32 -1.51 -0.66 6.22
N CYS A 33 -2.79 -0.47 6.55
CA CYS A 33 -3.24 -0.30 7.94
C CYS A 33 -2.87 -1.50 8.82
N LEU A 34 -3.04 -2.72 8.30
CA LEU A 34 -2.68 -3.95 9.00
C LEU A 34 -1.17 -4.02 9.24
N TRP A 35 -0.36 -3.58 8.27
CA TRP A 35 1.08 -3.49 8.43
C TRP A 35 1.49 -2.46 9.48
N VAL A 36 0.89 -1.26 9.46
CA VAL A 36 1.11 -0.21 10.48
C VAL A 36 0.76 -0.72 11.87
N TYR A 37 -0.35 -1.45 11.99
CA TYR A 37 -0.76 -2.04 13.26
C TYR A 37 0.25 -3.06 13.80
N CYS A 38 0.91 -3.82 12.92
CA CYS A 38 1.89 -4.82 13.32
C CYS A 38 3.31 -4.26 13.54
N PHE A 39 3.67 -3.18 12.86
CA PHE A 39 5.04 -2.68 12.80
C PHE A 39 5.12 -1.20 13.18
N ASP A 40 5.13 -0.30 12.20
CA ASP A 40 5.29 1.14 12.42
C ASP A 40 4.81 1.93 11.17
N VAL A 41 5.13 3.21 11.09
CA VAL A 41 4.78 4.09 9.97
C VAL A 41 5.51 3.65 8.68
N PRO A 42 4.78 3.38 7.59
CA PRO A 42 5.37 3.04 6.30
C PRO A 42 6.00 4.28 5.65
N TYR A 43 7.12 4.06 4.94
CA TYR A 43 7.77 5.08 4.08
C TYR A 43 8.24 6.36 4.78
N LEU A 44 8.56 6.30 6.08
CA LEU A 44 8.98 7.42 6.95
C LEU A 44 10.03 8.38 6.35
N ASP A 45 10.89 7.90 5.45
CA ASP A 45 12.00 8.66 4.86
C ASP A 45 11.77 9.10 3.41
N LEU A 46 10.58 8.88 2.84
CA LEU A 46 10.29 9.19 1.43
C LEU A 46 9.39 10.42 1.28
N ASP A 47 9.73 11.28 0.33
CA ASP A 47 8.85 12.37 -0.07
C ASP A 47 7.68 11.88 -0.95
N PHE A 48 6.72 12.76 -1.25
CA PHE A 48 5.56 12.43 -2.09
C PHE A 48 5.94 11.90 -3.48
N ALA A 49 6.91 12.52 -4.14
CA ALA A 49 7.33 12.14 -5.49
C ALA A 49 8.09 10.80 -5.48
N GLU A 50 8.84 10.54 -4.42
CA GLU A 50 9.52 9.29 -4.15
C GLU A 50 8.53 8.17 -3.85
N ILE A 51 7.52 8.39 -3.00
CA ILE A 51 6.44 7.42 -2.75
C ILE A 51 5.69 7.08 -4.03
N LEU A 52 5.30 8.10 -4.81
CA LEU A 52 4.61 7.89 -6.09
C LEU A 52 5.48 7.05 -7.02
N THR A 53 6.76 7.39 -7.16
CA THR A 53 7.69 6.65 -8.01
C THR A 53 7.90 5.23 -7.50
N ALA A 54 8.11 5.04 -6.20
CA ALA A 54 8.40 3.74 -5.60
C ALA A 54 7.18 2.81 -5.67
N VAL A 55 6.00 3.28 -5.27
CA VAL A 55 4.78 2.47 -5.20
C VAL A 55 4.21 2.20 -6.60
N VAL A 56 4.17 3.21 -7.48
CA VAL A 56 3.56 3.09 -8.82
C VAL A 56 4.52 2.50 -9.85
N LYS A 57 5.77 2.99 -9.91
CA LYS A 57 6.72 2.58 -10.96
C LYS A 57 7.61 1.41 -10.54
N GLN A 58 8.03 1.35 -9.27
CA GLN A 58 8.91 0.29 -8.77
C GLN A 58 8.15 -0.85 -8.09
N ASN A 59 6.82 -0.73 -7.96
CA ASN A 59 5.97 -1.69 -7.27
C ASN A 59 6.45 -1.98 -5.83
N LEU A 60 6.96 -0.95 -5.14
CA LEU A 60 7.39 -1.04 -3.74
C LEU A 60 6.19 -1.42 -2.87
N ARG A 61 6.43 -2.32 -1.91
CA ARG A 61 5.46 -2.74 -0.89
C ARG A 61 6.12 -2.76 0.48
N PRO A 62 5.36 -2.59 1.58
CA PRO A 62 5.91 -2.69 2.92
C PRO A 62 6.53 -4.07 3.14
N LYS A 63 7.78 -4.11 3.64
CA LYS A 63 8.46 -5.38 3.95
C LYS A 63 7.81 -5.99 5.19
N ILE A 64 7.46 -7.27 5.13
CA ILE A 64 6.92 -8.00 6.29
C ILE A 64 8.10 -8.68 7.02
N PRO A 65 8.41 -8.29 8.27
CA PRO A 65 9.39 -8.98 9.12
C PRO A 65 9.07 -10.46 9.33
N HIS A 66 10.12 -11.27 9.50
CA HIS A 66 9.99 -12.72 9.74
C HIS A 66 9.26 -13.07 11.05
N CYS A 67 9.17 -12.15 12.00
CA CYS A 67 8.43 -12.33 13.25
C CYS A 67 6.89 -12.18 13.06
N CYS A 68 6.42 -11.74 11.89
CA CYS A 68 5.00 -11.64 11.61
C CYS A 68 4.35 -13.03 11.54
N PRO A 69 3.22 -13.27 12.24
CA PRO A 69 2.48 -14.51 12.07
C PRO A 69 2.08 -14.71 10.59
N SER A 70 2.21 -15.94 10.11
CA SER A 70 2.02 -16.28 8.69
C SER A 70 0.62 -15.92 8.17
N SER A 71 -0.39 -15.94 9.05
CA SER A 71 -1.77 -15.53 8.75
C SER A 71 -1.85 -14.06 8.36
N PHE A 72 -1.26 -13.17 9.15
CA PHE A 72 -1.21 -11.73 8.86
C PHE A 72 -0.37 -11.45 7.62
N ALA A 73 0.79 -12.09 7.49
CA ALA A 73 1.65 -11.97 6.32
C ALA A 73 0.92 -12.37 5.02
N SER A 74 0.11 -13.44 5.07
CA SER A 74 -0.69 -13.89 3.93
C SER A 74 -1.76 -12.87 3.56
N ILE A 75 -2.49 -12.33 4.54
CA ILE A 75 -3.54 -11.31 4.31
C ILE A 75 -2.92 -10.05 3.70
N MET A 76 -1.86 -9.53 4.31
CA MET A 76 -1.15 -8.34 3.83
C MET A 76 -0.68 -8.52 2.38
N ASN A 77 -0.03 -9.64 2.06
CA ASN A 77 0.44 -9.94 0.70
C ASN A 77 -0.69 -9.96 -0.34
N ARG A 78 -1.89 -10.45 0.04
CA ARG A 78 -3.05 -10.44 -0.85
C ARG A 78 -3.63 -9.05 -1.03
N CYS A 79 -3.63 -8.23 0.02
CA CYS A 79 -4.19 -6.88 -0.01
C CYS A 79 -3.49 -5.96 -1.02
N TRP A 80 -2.18 -6.11 -1.19
CA TRP A 80 -1.36 -5.26 -2.05
C TRP A 80 -0.72 -6.00 -3.23
N ASP A 81 -1.26 -7.16 -3.59
CA ASP A 81 -0.83 -7.90 -4.78
C ASP A 81 -1.04 -7.03 -6.03
N ALA A 82 -0.12 -7.13 -7.00
CA ALA A 82 -0.24 -6.38 -8.25
C ALA A 82 -1.44 -6.86 -9.09
N ASN A 83 -1.92 -8.08 -8.87
CA ASN A 83 -3.13 -8.60 -9.47
C ASN A 83 -4.34 -8.42 -8.54
N PRO A 84 -5.27 -7.48 -8.82
CA PRO A 84 -6.42 -7.21 -7.97
C PRO A 84 -7.49 -8.33 -7.94
N ASN A 85 -7.32 -9.36 -8.78
CA ASN A 85 -8.24 -10.50 -8.92
C ASN A 85 -7.72 -11.79 -8.25
N LYS A 86 -6.61 -11.73 -7.53
CA LYS A 86 -6.03 -12.86 -6.79
C LYS A 86 -6.63 -12.97 -5.38
#